data_AF-A0A0D0AUI8-F1
#
_entry.id   AF-A0A0D0AUI8-F1
#
_cell.length_a   1.000
_cell.length_b   1.000
_cell.length_c   1.000
_cell.angle_alpha   90.00
_cell.angle_beta   90.00
_cell.angle_gamma   90.00
#
_symmetry.space_group_name_H-M   'P 1'
#
loop_
_entity.id
_entity.type
_entity.pdbx_description
1 polymer ?
#
loop_
_entity_poly.entity_id
_entity_poly.type
_entity_poly.pdbx_seq_one_letter_code
_entity_poly.pdbx_strand_id
1 'polypeptide(L)'
;MIFLGLTFGQEVELIWRQRWSLMTFIYLSVRYAGMGYALTNILLWVPTIQVMDIVSNVINDATDWTREVVDVLLGVIIIARLYAMYQRSRKMLIFLIVVFLAIRITNAVIVAIMMTQVSGEEAILSGTYQCMMNYTGDFLFLMSMTWILATVWEVLALCLALWITVKHFRELRKSSRKTSLQFLVLKWVICLQRSLRTGVTWNLRFMLVSLKSPYSCRYLCWDHALSLVCENAALNSQPK
;
A
#
# COMPACT_ATOMS: atom_id res chain seq x y z
N MET A 1 4.43 -3.29 -23.94
CA MET A 1 4.43 -1.81 -23.93
C MET A 1 3.43 -1.20 -24.93
N ILE A 2 3.24 -1.76 -26.13
CA ILE A 2 2.31 -1.21 -27.16
C ILE A 2 0.81 -1.23 -26.74
N PHE A 3 0.39 -2.17 -25.89
CA PHE A 3 -1.00 -2.23 -25.37
C PHE A 3 -1.38 -1.11 -24.39
N LEU A 4 -0.40 -0.45 -23.76
CA LEU A 4 -0.67 0.69 -22.87
C LEU A 4 -1.07 1.95 -23.63
N GLY A 5 -0.58 2.14 -24.87
CA GLY A 5 -0.85 3.36 -25.65
C GLY A 5 -2.27 3.44 -26.20
N LEU A 6 -2.87 2.31 -26.60
CA LEU A 6 -4.18 2.28 -27.24
C LEU A 6 -5.35 2.40 -26.23
N THR A 7 -5.18 1.92 -25.00
CA THR A 7 -6.19 2.05 -23.94
C THR A 7 -6.15 3.43 -23.28
N PHE A 8 -4.97 4.04 -23.18
CA PHE A 8 -4.81 5.34 -22.53
C PHE A 8 -5.56 6.47 -23.26
N GLY A 9 -5.60 6.46 -24.59
CA GLY A 9 -6.34 7.46 -25.38
C GLY A 9 -7.84 7.43 -25.09
N GLN A 10 -8.45 6.24 -25.10
CA GLN A 10 -9.88 6.08 -24.76
C GLN A 10 -10.16 6.39 -23.29
N GLU A 11 -9.30 5.96 -22.37
CA GLU A 11 -9.46 6.25 -20.94
C GLU A 11 -9.39 7.76 -20.66
N VAL A 12 -8.44 8.48 -21.26
CA VAL A 12 -8.31 9.93 -21.08
C VAL A 12 -9.55 10.65 -21.61
N GLU A 13 -10.05 10.30 -22.79
CA GLU A 13 -11.23 10.98 -23.36
C GLU A 13 -12.51 10.71 -22.54
N LEU A 14 -12.69 9.49 -22.02
CA LEU A 14 -13.80 9.13 -21.14
C LEU A 14 -13.68 9.78 -19.75
N ILE A 15 -12.47 9.88 -19.21
CA ILE A 15 -12.25 10.38 -17.84
C ILE A 15 -12.21 11.91 -17.80
N TRP A 16 -11.50 12.56 -18.72
CA TRP A 16 -11.32 14.01 -18.72
C TRP A 16 -12.56 14.78 -19.14
N ARG A 17 -13.45 14.16 -19.93
CA ARG A 17 -14.67 14.80 -20.43
C ARG A 17 -15.86 14.62 -19.49
N GLN A 18 -15.77 13.73 -18.51
CA GLN A 18 -16.82 13.47 -17.52
C GLN A 18 -16.68 14.41 -16.30
N ARG A 19 -17.79 14.73 -15.62
CA ARG A 19 -17.78 15.54 -14.38
C ARG A 19 -16.86 14.86 -13.36
N TRP A 20 -15.83 15.59 -12.91
CA TRP A 20 -14.85 15.13 -11.94
C TRP A 20 -15.56 14.75 -10.64
N SER A 21 -15.76 13.45 -10.43
CA SER A 21 -16.24 12.92 -9.16
C SER A 21 -15.06 12.64 -8.25
N LEU A 22 -15.27 12.72 -6.94
CA LEU A 22 -14.26 12.35 -5.94
C LEU A 22 -13.72 10.92 -6.15
N MET A 23 -14.56 10.00 -6.64
CA MET A 23 -14.16 8.64 -6.95
C MET A 23 -13.17 8.56 -8.12
N THR A 24 -13.37 9.40 -9.14
CA THR A 24 -12.48 9.50 -10.30
C THR A 24 -11.10 9.99 -9.88
N PHE A 25 -11.05 10.99 -8.98
CA PHE A 25 -9.79 11.51 -8.45
C PHE A 25 -9.02 10.45 -7.65
N ILE A 26 -9.71 9.71 -6.78
CA ILE A 26 -9.10 8.60 -6.01
C ILE A 26 -8.53 7.53 -6.95
N TYR A 27 -9.29 7.15 -7.98
CA TYR A 27 -8.87 6.15 -8.95
C TYR A 27 -7.60 6.58 -9.69
N LEU A 28 -7.58 7.81 -10.22
CA LEU A 28 -6.41 8.35 -10.91
C LEU A 28 -5.21 8.44 -9.97
N SER A 29 -5.40 8.92 -8.74
CA SER A 29 -4.34 9.08 -7.76
C SER A 29 -3.62 7.76 -7.49
N VAL A 30 -4.37 6.68 -7.25
CA VAL A 30 -3.81 5.35 -6.96
C VAL A 30 -3.04 4.80 -8.17
N ARG A 31 -3.60 5.00 -9.36
CA ARG A 31 -3.00 4.49 -10.61
C ARG A 31 -1.70 5.21 -10.94
N TYR A 32 -1.67 6.54 -10.86
CA TYR A 32 -0.46 7.32 -11.16
C TYR A 32 0.57 7.27 -10.04
N ALA A 33 0.15 7.23 -8.77
CA ALA A 33 1.07 7.08 -7.65
C ALA A 33 1.81 5.72 -7.73
N GLY A 34 1.10 4.63 -8.04
CA GLY A 34 1.72 3.32 -8.22
C GLY A 34 2.73 3.29 -9.37
N MET A 35 2.42 3.94 -10.50
CA MET A 35 3.38 4.07 -11.61
C MET A 35 4.60 4.92 -11.25
N GLY A 36 4.40 6.03 -10.53
CA GLY A 36 5.50 6.87 -10.03
C GLY A 36 6.41 6.10 -9.08
N TYR A 37 5.84 5.29 -8.18
CA TYR A 37 6.60 4.41 -7.29
C TYR A 37 7.41 3.36 -8.06
N ALA A 38 6.82 2.73 -9.07
CA ALA A 38 7.54 1.78 -9.91
C ALA A 38 8.72 2.44 -10.65
N LEU A 39 8.50 3.64 -11.18
CA LEU A 39 9.52 4.39 -11.92
C LEU A 39 10.69 4.80 -11.02
N THR A 40 10.40 5.33 -9.84
CA THR A 40 11.41 5.73 -8.83
C THR A 40 12.21 4.53 -8.34
N ASN A 41 11.54 3.40 -8.09
CA ASN A 41 12.20 2.16 -7.69
C ASN A 41 13.15 1.66 -8.82
N ILE A 42 12.70 1.62 -10.07
CA ILE A 42 13.58 1.27 -11.20
C ILE A 42 14.77 2.23 -11.29
N LEU A 43 14.56 3.54 -11.12
CA LEU A 43 15.62 4.54 -11.16
C LEU A 43 16.69 4.29 -10.08
N LEU A 44 16.28 3.87 -8.88
CA LEU A 44 17.19 3.54 -7.78
C LEU A 44 18.09 2.32 -8.09
N TRP A 45 17.62 1.36 -8.88
CA TRP A 45 18.39 0.16 -9.22
C TRP A 45 19.30 0.32 -10.43
N VAL A 46 19.17 1.40 -11.21
CA VAL A 46 20.01 1.63 -12.39
C VAL A 46 21.27 2.41 -11.96
N PRO A 47 22.46 1.80 -11.96
CA PRO A 47 23.70 2.42 -11.45
C PRO A 47 24.33 3.43 -12.42
N THR A 48 23.57 4.00 -13.37
CA THR A 48 24.16 4.72 -14.51
C THR A 48 24.52 6.17 -14.23
N ILE A 49 24.17 6.72 -13.08
CA ILE A 49 24.50 8.09 -12.72
C ILE A 49 25.23 8.04 -11.39
N GLN A 50 26.48 8.50 -11.35
CA GLN A 50 27.15 8.87 -10.10
C GLN A 50 26.40 10.08 -9.54
N VAL A 51 25.26 9.80 -8.93
CA VAL A 51 24.41 10.79 -8.28
C VAL A 51 25.18 11.27 -7.06
N MET A 52 25.61 12.53 -7.09
CA MET A 52 26.23 13.23 -5.95
C MET A 52 25.45 12.93 -4.66
N ASP A 53 26.15 12.78 -3.53
CA ASP A 53 25.58 12.33 -2.24
C ASP A 53 24.33 13.11 -1.81
N ILE A 54 24.26 14.41 -2.15
CA ILE A 54 23.11 15.28 -1.89
C ILE A 54 21.84 14.78 -2.58
N VAL A 55 21.94 14.34 -3.83
CA VAL A 55 20.78 13.93 -4.62
C VAL A 55 20.30 12.52 -4.22
N SER A 56 21.20 11.66 -3.71
CA SER A 56 20.82 10.34 -3.19
C SER A 56 19.88 10.44 -1.98
N ASN A 57 20.18 11.34 -1.03
CA ASN A 57 19.32 11.57 0.13
C ASN A 57 17.93 12.06 -0.25
N VAL A 58 17.84 12.98 -1.22
CA VAL A 58 16.55 13.51 -1.71
C VAL A 58 15.72 12.42 -2.39
N ILE A 59 16.34 11.53 -3.17
CA ILE A 59 15.62 10.44 -3.85
C ILE A 59 15.11 9.41 -2.82
N ASN A 60 15.91 9.06 -1.82
CA ASN A 60 15.50 8.14 -0.77
C ASN A 60 14.34 8.71 0.05
N ASP A 61 14.46 9.96 0.49
CA ASP A 61 13.39 10.67 1.21
C ASP A 61 12.12 10.71 0.35
N ALA A 62 12.22 11.13 -0.92
CA ALA A 62 11.09 11.13 -1.84
C ALA A 62 10.44 9.75 -1.99
N THR A 63 11.24 8.67 -2.03
CA THR A 63 10.74 7.30 -2.16
C THR A 63 9.94 6.88 -0.91
N ASP A 64 10.45 7.18 0.28
CA ASP A 64 9.75 6.90 1.53
C ASP A 64 8.43 7.67 1.64
N TRP A 65 8.43 8.96 1.28
CA TRP A 65 7.21 9.76 1.23
C TRP A 65 6.19 9.21 0.22
N THR A 66 6.64 8.75 -0.95
CA THR A 66 5.70 8.17 -1.94
C THR A 66 5.04 6.89 -1.43
N ARG A 67 5.77 6.05 -0.69
CA ARG A 67 5.21 4.86 -0.06
C ARG A 67 4.13 5.21 0.95
N GLU A 68 4.39 6.19 1.82
CA GLU A 68 3.41 6.67 2.78
C GLU A 68 2.16 7.25 2.11
N VAL A 69 2.33 8.02 1.02
CA VAL A 69 1.21 8.56 0.25
C VAL A 69 0.34 7.45 -0.34
N VAL A 70 0.94 6.41 -0.93
CA VAL A 70 0.22 5.27 -1.48
C VAL A 70 -0.57 4.56 -0.38
N ASP A 71 0.04 4.34 0.79
CA ASP A 71 -0.60 3.70 1.92
C ASP A 71 -1.76 4.52 2.50
N VAL A 72 -1.64 5.86 2.50
CA VAL A 72 -2.73 6.76 2.88
C VAL A 72 -3.89 6.65 1.91
N LEU A 73 -3.62 6.68 0.59
CA LEU A 73 -4.63 6.54 -0.45
C LEU A 73 -5.37 5.20 -0.35
N LEU A 74 -4.64 4.10 -0.14
CA LEU A 74 -5.23 2.77 0.08
C LEU A 74 -6.16 2.76 1.30
N GLY A 75 -5.73 3.38 2.40
CA GLY A 75 -6.55 3.53 3.59
C GLY A 75 -7.86 4.28 3.33
N VAL A 76 -7.80 5.39 2.59
CA VAL A 76 -8.99 6.19 2.22
C VAL A 76 -9.96 5.37 1.37
N ILE A 77 -9.47 4.56 0.42
CA ILE A 77 -10.33 3.67 -0.39
C ILE A 77 -11.04 2.64 0.48
N ILE A 78 -10.33 2.01 1.41
CA ILE A 78 -10.89 1.01 2.32
C ILE A 78 -12.00 1.64 3.16
N ILE A 79 -11.76 2.83 3.72
CA ILE A 79 -12.77 3.58 4.49
C ILE A 79 -13.98 3.93 3.62
N ALA A 80 -13.77 4.42 2.41
CA ALA A 80 -14.85 4.77 1.49
C ALA A 80 -15.72 3.56 1.12
N ARG A 81 -15.10 2.39 0.87
CA ARG A 81 -15.82 1.14 0.60
C ARG A 81 -16.59 0.64 1.82
N LEU A 82 -15.97 0.66 3.01
CA LEU A 82 -16.63 0.33 4.27
C LEU A 82 -17.83 1.24 4.54
N TYR A 83 -17.70 2.54 4.26
CA TYR A 83 -18.79 3.51 4.41
C TYR A 83 -19.97 3.23 3.49
N ALA A 84 -19.72 2.89 2.22
CA ALA A 84 -20.76 2.49 1.28
C ALA A 84 -21.49 1.22 1.75
N MET A 85 -20.76 0.25 2.30
CA MET A 85 -21.34 -0.98 2.85
C MET A 85 -22.14 -0.74 4.13
N TYR A 86 -21.75 0.22 4.98
CA TYR A 86 -22.41 0.51 6.27
C TYR A 86 -23.68 1.36 6.14
N GLN A 87 -24.38 1.27 5.00
CA GLN A 87 -25.60 2.05 4.71
C GLN A 87 -25.48 3.54 5.06
N ARG A 88 -24.29 4.13 4.86
CA ARG A 88 -24.05 5.56 5.08
C ARG A 88 -24.19 6.02 6.55
N SER A 89 -23.99 5.14 7.54
CA SER A 89 -23.96 5.58 8.95
C SER A 89 -22.78 6.51 9.22
N ARG A 90 -23.08 7.79 9.53
CA ARG A 90 -22.06 8.82 9.78
C ARG A 90 -21.22 8.52 11.01
N LYS A 91 -21.78 7.87 12.03
CA LYS A 91 -21.09 7.58 13.30
C LYS A 91 -19.89 6.64 13.10
N MET A 92 -20.07 5.59 12.28
CA MET A 92 -18.97 4.66 11.98
C MET A 92 -17.91 5.32 11.10
N LEU A 93 -18.30 6.14 10.12
CA LEU A 93 -17.32 6.86 9.29
C LEU A 93 -16.41 7.74 10.13
N ILE A 94 -16.99 8.52 11.06
CA ILE A 94 -16.21 9.38 11.96
C ILE A 94 -15.24 8.54 12.79
N PHE A 95 -15.70 7.43 13.36
CA PHE A 95 -14.84 6.52 14.13
C PHE A 95 -13.66 6.00 13.29
N LEU A 96 -13.90 5.52 12.06
CA LEU A 96 -12.82 5.02 11.19
C LEU A 96 -11.82 6.12 10.82
N ILE A 97 -12.32 7.32 10.49
CA ILE A 97 -11.44 8.45 10.12
C ILE A 97 -10.56 8.84 11.30
N VAL A 98 -11.13 8.94 12.52
CA VAL A 98 -10.37 9.30 13.72
C VAL A 98 -9.28 8.28 14.01
N VAL A 99 -9.60 6.98 13.99
CA VAL A 99 -8.61 5.91 14.22
C VAL A 99 -7.53 5.91 13.14
N PHE A 100 -7.92 6.07 11.87
CA PHE A 100 -6.98 6.12 10.76
C PHE A 100 -6.00 7.30 10.88
N LEU A 101 -6.52 8.50 11.16
CA LEU A 101 -5.71 9.70 11.33
C LEU A 101 -4.77 9.58 12.51
N ALA A 102 -5.24 9.05 13.65
CA ALA A 102 -4.39 8.81 14.82
C ALA A 102 -3.20 7.90 14.48
N ILE A 103 -3.46 6.77 13.82
CA ILE A 103 -2.40 5.82 13.39
C ILE A 103 -1.42 6.50 12.44
N ARG A 104 -1.90 7.29 11.47
CA ARG A 104 -1.03 7.98 10.50
C ARG A 104 -0.19 9.07 11.13
N ILE A 105 -0.75 9.85 12.05
CA ILE A 105 0.01 10.87 12.79
C ILE A 105 1.11 10.20 13.62
N THR A 106 0.79 9.10 14.34
CA THR A 106 1.79 8.36 15.11
C THR A 106 2.90 7.80 14.21
N ASN A 107 2.55 7.21 13.06
CA ASN A 107 3.55 6.72 12.10
C ASN A 107 4.44 7.85 11.56
N ALA A 108 3.86 8.99 11.19
CA ALA A 108 4.62 10.14 10.69
C ALA A 108 5.60 10.68 11.74
N VAL A 109 5.19 10.74 13.01
CA VAL A 109 6.08 11.14 14.12
C VAL A 109 7.21 10.13 14.30
N ILE A 110 6.92 8.82 14.25
CA ILE A 110 7.96 7.79 14.37
C ILE A 110 8.96 7.90 13.21
N VAL A 111 8.49 8.07 11.97
CA VAL A 111 9.37 8.24 10.80
C VAL A 111 10.23 9.49 10.94
N ALA A 112 9.67 10.61 11.39
CA ALA A 112 10.44 11.83 11.63
C ALA A 112 11.55 11.60 12.69
N ILE A 113 11.27 10.85 13.76
CA ILE A 113 12.27 10.45 14.75
C ILE A 113 13.32 9.51 14.14
N MET A 114 12.92 8.57 13.29
CA MET A 114 13.86 7.68 12.62
C MET A 114 14.83 8.46 11.72
N MET A 115 14.36 9.49 11.03
CA MET A 115 15.21 10.33 10.16
C MET A 115 16.25 11.12 10.94
N THR A 116 16.00 11.50 12.20
CA THR A 116 17.00 12.21 13.01
C THR A 116 18.06 11.30 13.62
N GLN A 117 17.86 9.98 13.62
CA GLN A 117 18.81 8.98 14.13
C GLN A 117 19.80 8.48 13.08
N VAL A 118 19.60 8.83 11.82
CA VAL A 118 20.50 8.46 10.72
C VAL A 118 21.67 9.45 10.70
N SER A 119 22.85 8.98 11.09
CA SER A 119 24.10 9.73 10.94
C SER A 119 24.93 9.08 9.83
N GLY A 120 25.30 9.88 8.82
CA GLY A 120 26.22 9.46 7.77
C GLY A 120 27.64 9.71 8.22
N GLU A 121 28.38 8.66 8.56
CA GLU A 121 29.82 8.73 8.76
C GLU A 121 30.52 8.35 7.45
N GLU A 122 31.40 9.23 6.95
CA GLU A 122 32.22 8.94 5.77
C GLU A 122 33.34 7.98 6.16
N ALA A 123 33.29 6.74 5.67
CA ALA A 123 34.36 5.77 5.88
C ALA A 123 35.23 5.68 4.62
N ILE A 124 36.53 5.98 4.76
CA ILE A 124 37.52 5.80 3.69
C ILE A 124 38.01 4.36 3.75
N LEU A 125 37.40 3.48 2.94
CA LEU A 125 37.86 2.10 2.78
C LEU A 125 38.63 2.00 1.46
N SER A 126 39.95 1.78 1.53
CA SER A 126 40.80 1.54 0.34
C SER A 126 40.77 2.64 -0.74
N GLY A 127 40.63 3.91 -0.35
CA GLY A 127 40.68 5.06 -1.27
C GLY A 127 39.39 5.34 -2.03
N THR A 128 38.31 4.59 -1.78
CA THR A 128 36.96 4.96 -2.19
C THR A 128 36.18 5.49 -0.99
N TYR A 129 35.50 6.62 -1.19
CA TYR A 129 34.56 7.15 -0.21
C TYR A 129 33.29 6.29 -0.24
N GLN A 130 33.02 5.57 0.86
CA GLN A 130 31.76 4.87 1.03
C GLN A 130 31.01 5.51 2.20
N CYS A 131 29.77 5.92 1.96
CA CYS A 131 28.87 6.38 3.00
C CYS A 131 28.25 5.14 3.67
N MET A 132 28.68 4.82 4.90
CA MET A 132 28.08 3.75 5.68
C MET A 132 27.03 4.37 6.61
N MET A 133 25.77 3.99 6.40
CA MET A 133 24.67 4.38 7.28
C MET A 133 24.77 3.60 8.59
N ASN A 134 25.24 4.26 9.65
CA ASN A 134 25.23 3.67 11.00
C ASN A 134 23.91 3.99 11.68
N TYR A 135 23.10 2.95 11.91
CA TYR A 135 21.86 3.06 12.68
C TYR A 135 22.18 2.92 14.16
N THR A 136 22.05 4.00 14.91
CA THR A 136 22.35 4.00 16.34
C THR A 136 21.05 3.84 17.14
N GLY A 137 21.01 2.88 18.08
CA GLY A 137 19.94 2.77 19.08
C GLY A 137 18.65 2.04 18.63
N ASP A 138 17.50 2.60 19.01
CA ASP A 138 16.15 1.97 18.96
C ASP A 138 15.51 1.93 17.56
N PHE A 139 16.28 2.11 16.49
CA PHE A 139 15.78 2.16 15.11
C PHE A 139 14.92 0.93 14.75
N LEU A 140 15.40 -0.27 15.10
CA LEU A 140 14.70 -1.53 14.82
C LEU A 140 13.39 -1.65 15.60
N PHE A 141 13.33 -1.06 16.80
CA PHE A 141 12.13 -1.00 17.63
C PHE A 141 11.10 -0.02 17.05
N LEU A 142 11.53 1.18 16.67
CA LEU A 142 10.68 2.20 16.02
C LEU A 142 10.08 1.67 14.71
N MET A 143 10.91 1.03 13.89
CA MET A 143 10.45 0.36 12.67
C MET A 143 9.40 -0.71 13.01
N SER A 144 9.67 -1.57 14.00
CA SER A 144 8.70 -2.60 14.42
C SER A 144 7.36 -1.99 14.87
N MET A 145 7.38 -0.84 15.56
CA MET A 145 6.16 -0.16 15.99
C MET A 145 5.31 0.36 14.83
N THR A 146 5.91 0.94 13.79
CA THR A 146 5.14 1.40 12.60
C THR A 146 4.48 0.23 11.88
N TRP A 147 5.19 -0.89 11.76
CA TRP A 147 4.62 -2.14 11.22
C TRP A 147 3.44 -2.65 12.04
N ILE A 148 3.58 -2.70 13.37
CA ILE A 148 2.51 -3.16 14.26
C ILE A 148 1.28 -2.26 14.09
N LEU A 149 1.45 -0.93 14.10
CA LEU A 149 0.36 0.02 13.92
C LEU A 149 -0.37 -0.17 12.57
N ALA A 150 0.38 -0.42 11.49
CA ALA A 150 -0.20 -0.71 10.18
C ALA A 150 -1.02 -2.02 10.21
N THR A 151 -0.48 -3.09 10.82
CA THR A 151 -1.21 -4.38 10.93
C THR A 151 -2.47 -4.27 11.80
N VAL A 152 -2.41 -3.49 12.89
CA VAL A 152 -3.58 -3.24 13.75
C VAL A 152 -4.70 -2.57 12.96
N TRP A 153 -4.35 -1.57 12.13
CA TRP A 153 -5.31 -0.92 11.23
C TRP A 153 -5.96 -1.90 10.25
N GLU A 154 -5.15 -2.74 9.60
CA GLU A 154 -5.62 -3.74 8.65
C GLU A 154 -6.56 -4.76 9.30
N VAL A 155 -6.18 -5.29 10.47
CA VAL A 155 -7.00 -6.23 11.24
C VAL A 155 -8.32 -5.57 11.65
N LEU A 156 -8.30 -4.31 12.11
CA LEU A 156 -9.50 -3.59 12.47
C LEU A 156 -10.45 -3.42 11.27
N ALA A 157 -9.91 -3.02 10.11
CA ALA A 157 -10.68 -2.90 8.87
C ALA A 157 -11.29 -4.24 8.42
N LEU A 158 -10.51 -5.33 8.51
CA LEU A 158 -10.96 -6.68 8.20
C LEU A 158 -12.06 -7.16 9.15
N CYS A 159 -11.88 -6.96 10.46
CA CYS A 159 -12.86 -7.31 11.48
C CYS A 159 -14.19 -6.60 11.23
N LEU A 160 -14.16 -5.31 10.88
CA LEU A 160 -15.37 -4.56 10.53
C LEU A 160 -16.03 -5.08 9.25
N ALA A 161 -15.25 -5.37 8.21
CA ALA A 161 -15.77 -5.95 6.96
C ALA A 161 -16.46 -7.31 7.20
N LEU A 162 -15.83 -8.17 8.01
CA LEU A 162 -16.38 -9.47 8.39
C LEU A 162 -17.65 -9.32 9.24
N TRP A 163 -17.65 -8.39 10.19
CA TRP A 163 -18.82 -8.11 11.03
C TRP A 163 -20.04 -7.73 10.18
N ILE A 164 -19.87 -6.82 9.21
CA ILE A 164 -20.93 -6.41 8.29
C ILE A 164 -21.43 -7.61 7.49
N THR A 165 -20.51 -8.41 6.96
CA THR A 165 -20.83 -9.60 6.18
C THR A 165 -21.67 -10.59 6.99
N VAL A 166 -21.27 -10.87 8.25
CA VAL A 166 -22.02 -11.75 9.16
C VAL A 166 -23.39 -11.16 9.49
N LYS A 167 -23.48 -9.86 9.78
CA LYS A 167 -24.75 -9.19 10.07
C LYS A 167 -25.72 -9.31 8.89
N HIS A 168 -25.24 -9.02 7.68
CA HIS A 168 -26.05 -9.10 6.47
C HIS A 168 -26.51 -10.54 6.19
N PHE A 169 -25.65 -11.54 6.43
CA PHE A 169 -26.07 -12.94 6.29
C PHE A 169 -27.10 -13.38 7.31
N ARG A 170 -27.05 -12.89 8.55
CA ARG A 170 -28.05 -13.16 9.59
C ARG A 170 -29.41 -12.56 9.21
N GLU A 171 -29.43 -11.34 8.69
CA GLU A 171 -30.66 -10.69 8.19
C GLU A 171 -31.22 -11.44 6.97
N LEU A 172 -30.38 -11.75 5.98
CA LEU A 172 -30.79 -12.52 4.81
C LEU A 172 -31.21 -13.96 5.16
N ARG A 173 -30.70 -14.57 6.23
CA ARG A 173 -31.14 -15.93 6.63
C ARG A 173 -32.60 -15.93 7.07
N LYS A 174 -33.15 -14.79 7.51
CA LYS A 174 -34.59 -14.65 7.79
C LYS A 174 -35.44 -14.45 6.53
N SER A 175 -34.85 -14.11 5.39
CA SER A 175 -35.55 -13.85 4.12
C SER A 175 -35.14 -14.89 3.07
N SER A 176 -36.00 -15.89 2.87
CA SER A 176 -35.73 -17.11 2.09
C SER A 176 -35.61 -16.89 0.57
N ARG A 177 -34.52 -16.26 0.11
CA ARG A 177 -34.06 -16.33 -1.29
C ARG A 177 -32.56 -15.98 -1.38
N LYS A 178 -31.68 -16.98 -1.51
CA LYS A 178 -30.21 -16.83 -1.48
C LYS A 178 -29.55 -17.70 -2.55
N THR A 179 -28.77 -17.07 -3.44
CA THR A 179 -27.60 -17.75 -4.05
C THR A 179 -26.55 -16.80 -4.64
N SER A 180 -26.88 -15.63 -5.23
CA SER A 180 -25.87 -14.86 -5.98
C SER A 180 -24.98 -13.92 -5.12
N LEU A 181 -25.54 -13.28 -4.08
CA LEU A 181 -24.81 -12.28 -3.29
C LEU A 181 -23.71 -12.88 -2.40
N GLN A 182 -23.84 -14.16 -1.99
CA GLN A 182 -22.84 -14.78 -1.10
C GLN A 182 -21.50 -15.02 -1.82
N PHE A 183 -21.54 -15.37 -3.11
CA PHE A 183 -20.36 -15.68 -3.90
C PHE A 183 -19.50 -14.44 -4.17
N LEU A 184 -20.12 -13.27 -4.39
CA LEU A 184 -19.41 -12.02 -4.63
C LEU A 184 -18.65 -11.54 -3.40
N VAL A 185 -19.25 -11.65 -2.20
CA VAL A 185 -18.61 -11.21 -0.96
C VAL A 185 -17.47 -12.14 -0.58
N LEU A 186 -17.63 -13.45 -0.73
CA LEU A 186 -16.56 -14.41 -0.44
C LEU A 186 -15.37 -14.23 -1.40
N LYS A 187 -15.65 -14.02 -2.70
CA LYS A 187 -14.59 -13.76 -3.70
C LYS A 187 -13.84 -12.45 -3.42
N TRP A 188 -14.54 -11.42 -2.93
CA TRP A 188 -13.93 -10.17 -2.48
C TRP A 188 -13.05 -10.34 -1.25
N VAL A 189 -13.54 -11.03 -0.22
CA VAL A 189 -12.77 -11.27 1.01
C VAL A 189 -11.53 -12.10 0.70
N ILE A 190 -11.64 -13.14 -0.12
CA ILE A 190 -10.50 -13.98 -0.51
C ILE A 190 -9.47 -13.17 -1.32
N CYS A 191 -9.91 -12.28 -2.23
CA CYS A 191 -9.00 -11.46 -3.02
C CYS A 191 -8.30 -10.40 -2.16
N LEU A 192 -9.05 -9.74 -1.26
CA LEU A 192 -8.52 -8.77 -0.31
C LEU A 192 -7.51 -9.43 0.63
N GLN A 193 -7.85 -10.61 1.15
CA GLN A 193 -7.00 -11.38 2.06
C GLN A 193 -5.76 -11.95 1.36
N ARG A 194 -5.80 -12.19 0.04
CA ARG A 194 -4.62 -12.55 -0.75
C ARG A 194 -3.69 -11.36 -0.94
N SER A 195 -4.24 -10.17 -1.19
CA SER A 195 -3.48 -8.91 -1.29
C SER A 195 -2.83 -8.51 0.04
N LEU A 196 -3.56 -8.66 1.14
CA LEU A 196 -3.07 -8.45 2.51
C LEU A 196 -2.03 -9.50 2.92
N ARG A 197 -2.25 -10.78 2.58
CA ARG A 197 -1.31 -11.86 2.91
C ARG A 197 0.00 -11.67 2.16
N THR A 198 0.00 -11.18 0.91
CA THR A 198 1.25 -10.83 0.23
C THR A 198 1.99 -9.71 0.97
N GLY A 199 1.33 -8.60 1.33
CA GLY A 199 1.98 -7.54 2.11
C GLY A 199 2.56 -8.05 3.43
N VAL A 200 1.74 -8.66 4.28
CA VAL A 200 2.13 -9.13 5.62
C VAL A 200 3.21 -10.23 5.55
N THR A 201 3.11 -11.19 4.61
CA THR A 201 4.13 -12.25 4.49
C THR A 201 5.45 -11.74 3.93
N TRP A 202 5.43 -10.74 3.04
CA TRP A 202 6.67 -10.07 2.60
C TRP A 202 7.35 -9.35 3.77
N ASN A 203 6.58 -8.68 4.63
CA ASN A 203 7.13 -7.95 5.77
C ASN A 203 7.65 -8.88 6.88
N LEU A 204 6.94 -9.99 7.15
CA LEU A 204 7.42 -11.05 8.04
C LEU A 204 8.66 -11.75 7.50
N ARG A 205 8.74 -11.96 6.18
CA ARG A 205 9.92 -12.55 5.53
C ARG A 205 11.08 -11.56 5.54
N PHE A 206 10.83 -10.26 5.40
CA PHE A 206 11.82 -9.20 5.55
C PHE A 206 12.36 -9.15 6.99
N MET A 207 11.48 -9.18 8.01
CA MET A 207 11.87 -9.32 9.43
C MET A 207 12.71 -10.58 9.69
N LEU A 208 12.28 -11.75 9.20
CA LEU A 208 13.03 -13.00 9.37
C LEU A 208 14.37 -13.00 8.63
N VAL A 209 14.50 -12.27 7.51
CA VAL A 209 15.76 -12.12 6.77
C VAL A 209 16.67 -11.10 7.47
N SER A 210 16.15 -9.97 7.94
CA SER A 210 16.89 -8.96 8.71
C SER A 210 17.39 -9.48 10.06
N LEU A 211 16.65 -10.40 10.70
CA LEU A 211 17.11 -11.10 11.91
C LEU A 211 18.23 -12.12 11.64
N LYS A 212 18.42 -12.55 10.39
CA LYS A 212 19.30 -13.68 10.07
C LYS A 212 20.55 -13.32 9.29
N SER A 213 20.61 -12.14 8.65
CA SER A 213 21.84 -11.67 8.01
C SER A 213 21.80 -10.18 7.66
N PRO A 214 22.72 -9.34 8.17
CA PRO A 214 22.78 -7.91 7.82
C PRO A 214 23.35 -7.58 6.43
N TYR A 215 23.60 -8.54 5.53
CA TYR A 215 24.34 -8.29 4.28
C TYR A 215 23.71 -8.80 2.97
N SER A 216 22.40 -9.05 2.87
CA SER A 216 21.84 -9.70 1.66
C SER A 216 20.71 -8.93 0.96
N CYS A 217 21.09 -7.97 0.12
CA CYS A 217 20.21 -7.10 -0.67
C CYS A 217 19.93 -7.66 -2.09
N ARG A 218 19.23 -8.81 -2.21
CA ARG A 218 19.04 -9.47 -3.53
C ARG A 218 17.61 -9.88 -3.90
N TYR A 219 16.57 -9.42 -3.20
CA TYR A 219 15.21 -9.98 -3.34
C TYR A 219 14.08 -9.03 -3.80
N LEU A 220 14.35 -7.77 -4.14
CA LEU A 220 13.29 -6.80 -4.50
C LEU A 220 12.67 -6.94 -5.92
N CYS A 221 13.04 -7.93 -6.72
CA CYS A 221 12.72 -7.94 -8.16
C CYS A 221 11.37 -8.61 -8.56
N TRP A 222 10.50 -9.03 -7.62
CA TRP A 222 9.31 -9.86 -7.95
C TRP A 222 7.94 -9.18 -7.87
N ASP A 223 7.86 -7.89 -7.51
CA ASP A 223 6.59 -7.22 -7.16
C ASP A 223 5.64 -6.87 -8.33
N HIS A 224 6.10 -6.85 -9.58
CA HIS A 224 5.29 -6.30 -10.68
C HIS A 224 4.31 -7.28 -11.37
N ALA A 225 4.43 -8.60 -11.14
CA ALA A 225 3.65 -9.58 -11.89
C ALA A 225 2.27 -9.91 -11.28
N LEU A 226 2.07 -9.69 -9.97
CA LEU A 226 0.87 -10.17 -9.26
C LEU A 226 -0.33 -9.22 -9.31
N SER A 227 -0.11 -7.90 -9.47
CA SER A 227 -1.19 -6.91 -9.60
C SER A 227 -2.01 -7.10 -10.89
N LEU A 228 -1.35 -7.42 -12.01
CA LEU A 228 -1.98 -7.63 -13.32
C LEU A 228 -2.82 -8.93 -13.41
N VAL A 229 -2.59 -9.90 -12.52
CA VAL A 229 -3.32 -11.19 -12.55
C VAL A 229 -4.71 -11.07 -11.93
N CYS A 230 -4.93 -10.15 -10.97
CA CYS A 230 -6.25 -9.97 -10.37
C CYS A 230 -7.21 -9.17 -11.27
N GLU A 231 -6.68 -8.25 -12.08
CA GLU A 231 -7.50 -7.44 -12.99
C GLU A 231 -8.05 -8.28 -14.17
N ASN A 232 -7.26 -9.23 -14.68
CA ASN A 232 -7.70 -10.16 -15.73
C ASN A 232 -8.75 -11.19 -15.25
N ALA A 233 -8.80 -11.51 -13.95
CA ALA A 233 -9.79 -12.44 -13.40
C ALA A 233 -11.20 -11.81 -13.21
N ALA A 234 -11.29 -10.48 -13.22
CA ALA A 234 -12.57 -9.76 -13.11
C ALA A 234 -13.27 -9.58 -14.47
N LEU A 235 -12.51 -9.45 -15.56
CA LEU A 235 -13.04 -9.26 -16.92
C LEU A 235 -13.60 -10.54 -17.55
N ASN A 236 -13.10 -11.73 -17.16
CA ASN A 236 -13.54 -13.01 -17.72
C ASN A 236 -14.75 -13.66 -17.02
N SER A 237 -15.40 -12.99 -16.05
CA SER A 237 -16.56 -13.54 -15.34
C SER A 237 -17.90 -12.87 -15.63
N GLN A 238 -18.03 -12.15 -16.74
CA GLN A 238 -19.34 -11.75 -17.27
C GLN A 238 -20.03 -13.00 -17.85
N PRO A 239 -21.19 -13.44 -17.32
CA PRO A 239 -21.97 -14.49 -17.97
C PRO A 239 -22.53 -13.96 -19.29
N LYS A 240 -22.43 -14.76 -20.34
CA LYS A 240 -23.15 -14.54 -21.61
C LYS A 240 -24.65 -14.65 -21.39
#